data_AF-A0A318XRZ1-F1
#
_entry.id   AF-A0A318XRZ1-F1
#
_cell.length_a   1.000
_cell.length_b   1.000
_cell.length_c   1.000
_cell.angle_alpha   90.00
_cell.angle_beta   90.00
_cell.angle_gamma   90.00
#
_symmetry.space_group_name_H-M   'P 1'
#
loop_
_entity.id
_entity.type
_entity.pdbx_description
1 polymer ?
#
loop_
_entity_poly.entity_id
_entity_poly.type
_entity_poly.pdbx_seq_one_letter_code
_entity_poly.pdbx_strand_id
1 'polypeptide(L)' 'MQKIEIGNLVYRKSYEKDVLFRVSDIIFDDGKKIFILKGVNVRLQADAEEDDLDIIGYDKNKLSGNIY' A
#
# COMPACT_ATOMS: atom_id res chain seq x y z
N MET A 1 -3.43 14.12 -11.68
CA MET A 1 -3.43 13.30 -10.44
C MET A 1 -4.61 12.35 -10.54
N GLN A 2 -4.41 11.03 -10.37
CA GLN A 2 -5.55 10.10 -10.38
C GLN A 2 -6.39 10.32 -9.12
N LYS A 3 -7.71 10.34 -9.29
CA LYS A 3 -8.66 10.49 -8.20
C LYS A 3 -8.92 9.13 -7.57
N ILE A 4 -8.77 9.04 -6.24
CA ILE A 4 -9.05 7.80 -5.49
C ILE A 4 -10.55 7.71 -5.23
N GLU A 5 -11.14 6.56 -5.56
CA GLU A 5 -12.57 6.27 -5.43
C GLU A 5 -12.78 4.92 -4.72
N ILE A 6 -14.02 4.67 -4.28
CA ILE A 6 -14.41 3.40 -3.65
C ILE A 6 -14.13 2.26 -4.64
N GLY A 7 -13.58 1.16 -4.13
CA GLY A 7 -13.17 0.00 -4.91
C GLY A 7 -11.72 0.02 -5.40
N ASN A 8 -11.06 1.18 -5.40
CA ASN A 8 -9.63 1.25 -5.79
C ASN A 8 -8.76 0.43 -4.84
N LEU A 9 -7.76 -0.22 -5.43
CA LEU A 9 -6.69 -0.87 -4.70
C LEU A 9 -5.59 0.15 -4.42
N VAL A 10 -5.15 0.21 -3.17
CA VAL A 10 -4.19 1.21 -2.70
C VAL A 10 -3.22 0.59 -1.71
N TYR A 11 -2.04 1.17 -1.67
CA TYR A 11 -1.04 0.94 -0.64
C TYR A 11 -1.02 2.13 0.32
N ARG A 12 -0.76 1.87 1.60
CA ARG A 12 -0.52 2.95 2.54
C ARG A 12 0.94 3.38 2.43
N LYS A 13 1.18 4.57 1.89
CA LYS A 13 2.54 5.14 1.79
C LYS A 13 3.24 5.22 3.15
N SER A 14 2.48 5.51 4.21
CA SER A 14 3.00 5.54 5.59
C SER A 14 3.43 4.17 6.13
N TYR A 15 3.25 3.08 5.36
CA TYR A 15 3.64 1.71 5.70
C TYR A 15 4.50 1.11 4.59
N GLU A 16 5.28 1.94 3.89
CA GLU A 16 6.22 1.51 2.85
C GLU A 16 5.61 0.66 1.73
N LYS A 17 4.27 0.72 1.57
CA LYS A 17 3.51 -0.08 0.62
C LYS A 17 3.53 -1.59 0.94
N ASP A 18 3.58 -1.91 2.23
CA ASP A 18 3.59 -3.26 2.80
C ASP A 18 2.40 -4.16 2.40
N VAL A 19 1.19 -3.60 2.45
CA VAL A 19 -0.04 -4.37 2.33
C VAL A 19 -1.00 -3.67 1.38
N LEU A 20 -1.68 -4.49 0.57
CA LEU A 20 -2.69 -4.04 -0.38
C LEU A 20 -4.06 -3.90 0.31
N PHE A 21 -4.68 -2.76 0.12
CA PHE A 21 -6.02 -2.46 0.62
C PHE A 21 -6.98 -2.15 -0.52
N ARG A 22 -8.27 -2.37 -0.29
CA ARG A 22 -9.35 -1.82 -1.12
C ARG A 22 -10.01 -0.67 -0.39
N VAL A 23 -10.21 0.46 -1.07
CA VAL A 23 -11.04 1.56 -0.56
C VAL A 23 -12.47 1.03 -0.43
N SER A 24 -12.95 0.89 0.79
CA SER A 24 -14.30 0.41 1.06
C SER A 24 -15.29 1.54 1.23
N ASP A 25 -14.83 2.69 1.72
CA ASP A 25 -15.68 3.86 1.92
C ASP A 25 -14.85 5.15 1.94
N ILE A 26 -15.54 6.30 1.82
CA ILE A 26 -14.96 7.63 1.87
C ILE A 26 -15.89 8.50 2.73
N ILE A 27 -15.39 8.96 3.86
CA ILE A 27 -16.13 9.82 4.78
C ILE A 27 -15.53 11.22 4.84
N PHE A 28 -16.35 12.18 5.24
CA PHE A 28 -15.92 13.54 5.54
C PHE A 28 -16.10 13.81 7.02
N ASP A 29 -15.02 14.16 7.70
CA ASP A 29 -15.01 14.48 9.13
C ASP A 29 -14.14 15.71 9.36
N ASP A 30 -14.65 16.69 10.10
CA ASP A 30 -14.00 17.99 10.37
C ASP A 30 -13.34 18.63 9.12
N GLY A 31 -14.07 18.65 8.01
CA GLY A 31 -13.60 19.21 6.73
C GLY A 31 -12.50 18.39 6.03
N LYS A 32 -12.14 17.21 6.55
CA LYS A 32 -11.13 16.32 5.97
C LYS A 32 -11.78 15.11 5.31
N LYS A 33 -11.23 14.73 4.16
CA LYS A 33 -11.63 13.52 3.43
C LYS A 33 -10.83 12.33 3.96
N ILE A 34 -11.51 11.35 4.53
CA ILE A 34 -10.92 10.17 5.14
C ILE A 34 -11.33 8.94 4.31
N PHE A 35 -10.37 8.09 3.96
CA PHE A 35 -10.60 6.86 3.20
C PHE A 35 -10.62 5.67 4.16
N ILE A 36 -11.71 4.91 4.14
CA ILE A 36 -11.82 3.66 4.89
C ILE A 36 -11.31 2.55 4.00
N LEU A 37 -10.36 1.78 4.53
CA LEU A 37 -9.62 0.77 3.81
C LEU A 37 -9.94 -0.62 4.38
N LYS A 38 -10.32 -1.56 3.51
CA LYS A 38 -10.48 -2.97 3.88
C LYS A 38 -9.28 -3.75 3.36
N GLY A 39 -8.58 -4.44 4.26
CA GLY A 39 -7.49 -5.34 3.90
C GLY A 39 -7.99 -6.40 2.92
N VAL A 40 -7.25 -6.63 1.85
CA VAL A 40 -7.59 -7.68 0.88
C VAL A 40 -7.03 -8.99 1.44
N ASN A 41 -7.80 -9.69 2.28
CA ASN A 41 -7.50 -10.99 2.92
C ASN A 41 -6.01 -11.24 3.25
N VAL A 42 -5.58 -10.84 4.45
CA VAL A 42 -4.18 -10.95 4.87
C VAL A 42 -3.93 -12.27 5.60
N ARG A 43 -3.18 -13.18 4.95
CA ARG A 43 -2.18 -14.05 5.61
C ARG A 43 -0.89 -13.92 4.79
N LEU A 44 -0.02 -13.00 5.19
CA LEU A 44 1.33 -12.81 4.65
C LEU A 44 2.39 -13.55 5.48
N GLN A 45 2.01 -14.13 6.62
CA GLN A 45 2.89 -15.07 7.32
C GLN A 45 2.86 -16.39 6.55
N ALA A 46 3.90 -16.56 5.75
CA ALA A 46 4.20 -17.77 5.01
C ALA A 46 5.57 -18.26 5.49
N ASP A 47 5.69 -19.56 5.65
CA ASP A 47 6.98 -20.21 5.50
C ASP A 47 7.49 -19.97 4.08
N ALA A 48 8.81 -19.86 3.94
CA ALA A 48 9.47 -19.66 2.66
C ALA A 48 10.80 -20.41 2.69
N GLU A 49 11.16 -21.03 1.58
CA GLU A 49 12.47 -21.67 1.40
C GLU A 49 13.53 -20.58 1.14
N GLU A 50 14.80 -20.86 1.44
CA GLU A 50 15.87 -19.86 1.33
C GLU A 50 16.00 -19.27 -0.10
N ASP A 51 15.83 -20.11 -1.12
CA ASP A 51 15.84 -19.70 -2.53
C ASP A 51 14.63 -18.83 -2.94
N ASP A 52 13.59 -18.74 -2.09
CA ASP A 52 12.37 -17.91 -2.29
C ASP A 52 12.52 -16.50 -1.68
N LEU A 53 13.71 -16.18 -1.15
CA LEU A 53 13.99 -14.91 -0.49
C LEU A 53 14.92 -14.04 -1.35
N ASP A 54 14.42 -12.89 -1.80
CA ASP A 54 15.23 -11.86 -2.45
C ASP A 54 15.66 -10.78 -1.45
N ILE A 55 16.97 -10.51 -1.40
CA ILE A 55 17.51 -9.40 -0.62
C ILE A 55 17.39 -8.12 -1.46
N ILE A 56 16.46 -7.25 -1.09
CA ILE A 56 16.28 -5.97 -1.78
C ILE A 56 17.51 -5.07 -1.52
N GLY A 57 18.31 -4.86 -2.56
CA GLY A 57 19.44 -3.92 -2.56
C GLY A 57 18.96 -2.47 -2.50
N TYR A 58 19.11 -1.84 -1.34
CA TYR A 58 18.63 -0.48 -1.10
C TYR A 58 19.59 0.57 -1.72
N ASP A 59 19.23 1.11 -2.88
CA ASP A 59 19.96 2.22 -3.51
C ASP A 59 19.43 3.58 -3.04
N LYS A 60 20.13 4.17 -2.07
CA LYS A 60 19.81 5.45 -1.42
C LYS A 60 19.64 6.65 -2.38
N ASN A 61 20.06 6.54 -3.64
CA ASN A 61 20.07 7.67 -4.59
C ASN A 61 18.91 7.68 -5.62
N LYS A 62 18.02 6.68 -5.63
CA LYS A 62 16.91 6.58 -6.62
C LYS A 62 15.59 7.26 -6.20
N LEU A 63 15.60 8.22 -5.28
CA LEU A 63 14.38 8.91 -4.82
C LEU A 63 13.89 10.05 -5.73
N SER A 64 14.49 10.27 -6.91
CA SER A 64 14.03 11.27 -7.88
C SER A 64 13.45 10.61 -9.13
N GLY A 65 12.21 10.16 -9.06
CA GLY A 65 11.47 9.74 -10.26
C GLY A 65 10.67 8.47 -10.03
N ASN A 66 9.39 8.67 -9.72
CA ASN A 66 8.31 7.71 -9.94
C ASN A 66 8.66 6.23 -9.71
N ILE A 67 8.77 5.86 -8.44
CA ILE A 67 8.30 4.55 -8.04
C ILE A 67 7.07 4.76 -7.15
N TYR A 68 5.92 4.49 -7.78
CA TYR A 68 4.52 4.57 -7.34
C TYR A 68 3.90 5.96 -7.09
#